data_AF-A0A3M1JR34-F1
#
_entry.id   AF-A0A3M1JR34-F1
#
_cell.length_a   1.000
_cell.length_b   1.000
_cell.length_c   1.000
_cell.angle_alpha   90.00
_cell.angle_beta   90.00
_cell.angle_gamma   90.00
#
_symmetry.space_group_name_H-M   'P 1'
#
loop_
_entity.id
_entity.type
_entity.pdbx_description
1 polymer ?
#
loop_
_entity_poly.entity_id
_entity_poly.type
_entity_poly.pdbx_seq_one_letter_code
_entity_poly.pdbx_strand_id
1 'polypeptide(L)' 'MKKTGFYLIIAGLAIYILAFISKILQFLFLHPILGIALIAIVVGVILLLYGIYQESSASDTSE' A
#
# COMPACT_ATOMS: atom_id res chain seq x y z
N MET A 1 0.44 13.30 -32.02
CA MET A 1 -0.79 13.12 -31.21
C MET A 1 -0.76 11.92 -30.26
N LYS A 2 -0.17 10.76 -30.62
CA LYS A 2 -0.20 9.53 -29.79
C LYS A 2 0.50 9.62 -28.41
N LYS A 3 1.49 10.50 -28.23
CA LYS A 3 2.25 10.62 -26.96
C LYS A 3 1.55 11.50 -25.91
N THR A 4 0.67 12.40 -26.34
CA THR A 4 -0.04 13.34 -25.46
C THR A 4 -1.03 12.62 -24.54
N GLY A 5 -1.71 11.58 -25.05
CA GLY A 5 -2.62 10.78 -24.24
C GLY A 5 -1.91 10.02 -23.11
N PHE A 6 -0.74 9.46 -23.38
CA PHE A 6 0.06 8.76 -22.36
C PHE A 6 0.54 9.71 -21.26
N TYR A 7 0.96 10.92 -21.63
CA TYR A 7 1.35 11.95 -20.67
C TYR A 7 0.18 12.38 -19.77
N LEU A 8 -1.04 12.42 -20.32
CA LEU A 8 -2.25 12.76 -19.56
C LEU A 8 -2.64 11.66 -18.56
N ILE A 9 -2.44 10.39 -18.94
CA ILE A 9 -2.67 9.24 -18.05
C ILE A 9 -1.65 9.26 -16.90
N ILE A 10 -0.38 9.48 -17.19
CA ILE A 10 0.67 9.57 -16.15
C ILE A 10 0.42 10.78 -15.24
N ALA A 11 0.10 11.94 -15.80
CA ALA A 11 -0.18 13.13 -15.02
C ALA A 11 -1.41 12.94 -14.13
N GLY A 12 -2.49 12.35 -14.67
CA GLY A 12 -3.68 12.01 -13.91
C GLY A 12 -3.40 11.00 -12.79
N LEU A 13 -2.61 9.97 -13.08
CA LEU A 13 -2.21 8.96 -12.10
C LEU A 13 -1.35 9.57 -10.99
N ALA A 14 -0.40 10.44 -11.33
CA ALA A 14 0.45 11.13 -10.36
C ALA A 14 -0.39 12.01 -9.40
N ILE A 15 -1.34 12.78 -9.95
CA ILE A 15 -2.25 13.62 -9.14
C ILE A 15 -3.14 12.74 -8.26
N TYR A 16 -3.65 11.63 -8.81
CA TYR A 16 -4.50 10.70 -8.07
C TYR A 16 -3.77 10.09 -6.87
N ILE A 17 -2.54 9.62 -7.06
CA ILE A 17 -1.70 9.09 -5.98
C ILE A 17 -1.43 10.17 -4.94
N LEU A 18 -1.12 11.40 -5.36
CA LEU A 18 -0.84 12.50 -4.44
C LEU A 18 -2.08 12.88 -3.61
N ALA A 19 -3.25 12.94 -4.24
CA ALA A 19 -4.52 13.18 -3.57
C ALA A 19 -4.86 12.04 -2.59
N PHE A 20 -4.58 10.79 -2.96
CA PHE A 20 -4.79 9.64 -2.10
C PHE A 20 -3.92 9.67 -0.84
N ILE A 21 -2.62 9.94 -1.00
CA ILE A 21 -1.68 10.10 0.12
C ILE A 21 -2.17 11.24 1.05
N SER A 22 -2.57 12.37 0.47
CA SER A 22 -3.09 13.52 1.22
C SER A 22 -4.32 13.14 2.05
N LYS A 23 -5.22 12.30 1.53
CA LYS A 23 -6.39 11.80 2.26
C LYS A 23 -5.99 10.87 3.42
N ILE A 24 -4.99 10.01 3.23
CA ILE A 24 -4.47 9.15 4.31
C ILE A 24 -3.81 9.98 5.40
N LEU A 25 -2.99 10.98 5.04
CA LEU A 25 -2.40 11.89 6.01
C LEU A 25 -3.49 12.67 6.76
N GLN A 26 -4.45 13.25 6.04
CA GLN A 26 -5.56 13.99 6.66
C GLN A 26 -6.36 13.09 7.61
N PHE A 27 -6.60 11.84 7.24
CA PHE A 27 -7.26 10.85 8.08
C PHE A 27 -6.47 10.56 9.36
N LEU A 28 -5.15 10.43 9.26
CA LEU A 28 -4.26 10.20 10.39
C LEU A 28 -4.23 11.41 11.35
N PHE A 29 -4.23 12.64 10.83
CA PHE A 29 -4.23 13.86 11.65
C PHE A 29 -5.60 14.15 12.28
N LEU A 30 -6.70 13.93 11.56
CA LEU A 30 -8.05 14.26 12.03
C LEU A 30 -8.63 13.16 12.93
N HIS A 31 -8.26 11.90 12.69
CA HIS A 31 -8.72 10.73 13.43
C HIS A 31 -7.54 9.83 13.83
N PRO A 32 -6.74 10.24 14.83
CA PRO A 32 -5.48 9.56 15.18
C PRO A 32 -5.68 8.08 15.55
N ILE A 33 -6.75 7.76 16.28
CA ILE A 33 -7.08 6.38 16.68
C ILE A 33 -7.36 5.50 15.46
N LEU A 34 -8.09 6.04 14.49
CA LEU A 34 -8.49 5.34 13.27
C LEU A 34 -7.30 5.16 12.32
N GLY A 35 -6.41 6.15 12.24
CA GLY A 35 -5.15 6.05 11.52
C GLY A 35 -4.20 5.00 12.12
N ILE A 36 -4.10 4.91 13.44
CA ILE A 36 -3.33 3.86 14.14
C ILE A 36 -3.93 2.47 13.88
N ALA A 37 -5.25 2.34 13.89
CA ALA A 37 -5.93 1.08 13.55
C ALA A 37 -5.60 0.62 12.12
N LEU A 38 -5.57 1.55 11.17
CA LEU A 38 -5.18 1.25 9.78
C LEU A 38 -3.72 0.77 9.69
N ILE A 39 -2.80 1.40 10.42
CA ILE A 39 -1.40 0.95 10.50
C ILE A 39 -1.32 -0.46 11.10
N ALA A 40 -2.06 -0.74 12.18
CA ALA A 40 -2.08 -2.05 12.81
C ALA A 40 -2.58 -3.15 11.86
N ILE A 41 -3.61 -2.87 11.05
CA ILE A 41 -4.11 -3.80 10.03
C ILE A 41 -3.02 -4.07 8.98
N VAL A 42 -2.38 -3.02 8.46
CA VAL A 42 -1.32 -3.16 7.45
C VAL A 42 -0.14 -3.99 7.98
N VAL A 43 0.31 -3.72 9.21
CA VAL A 43 1.36 -4.49 9.86
C VAL A 43 0.95 -5.94 10.07
N GLY A 44 -0.28 -6.20 10.55
CA GLY A 44 -0.81 -7.54 10.74
C GLY A 44 -0.83 -8.35 9.43
N VAL A 45 -1.24 -7.73 8.32
CA VAL A 45 -1.23 -8.35 6.99
C VAL A 45 0.21 -8.66 6.53
N ILE A 46 1.14 -7.74 6.69
CA ILE A 46 2.56 -7.96 6.33
C ILE A 46 3.14 -9.12 7.13
N LEU A 47 2.91 -9.17 8.45
CA LEU A 47 3.39 -10.25 9.30
C LEU A 47 2.76 -11.59 8.91
N LEU A 48 1.48 -11.61 8.56
CA LEU A 48 0.79 -12.80 8.09
C LEU A 48 1.38 -13.30 6.77
N LEU A 49 1.58 -12.40 5.79
CA LEU A 49 2.22 -12.76 4.52
C LEU A 49 3.66 -13.24 4.72
N TYR A 50 4.42 -12.58 5.60
CA TYR A 50 5.77 -12.99 5.93
C TYR A 50 5.80 -14.38 6.56
N GLY A 51 4.86 -14.69 7.47
CA GLY A 51 4.70 -16.02 8.04
C GLY A 51 4.40 -17.08 6.99
N ILE A 52 3.48 -16.82 6.07
CA ILE A 52 3.16 -17.74 4.96
C ILE A 52 4.38 -17.95 4.05
N TYR A 53 5.10 -16.87 3.72
CA TYR A 53 6.30 -16.96 2.87
C TYR A 53 7.43 -17.75 3.54
N GLN A 54 7.63 -17.57 4.85
CA GLN A 54 8.63 -18.30 5.63
C GLN A 54 8.29 -19.79 5.70
N GLU A 55 7.02 -20.15 5.96
CA GLU A 55 6.54 -21.54 5.93
C GLU A 55 6.77 -22.18 4.56
N SER A 56 6.42 -21.47 3.48
CA SER A 56 6.63 -21.94 2.10
C SER A 56 8.10 -22.09 1.72
N SER A 57 9.01 -21.36 2.38
CA SER A 57 10.46 -21.48 2.14
C SER A 57 11.11 -22.56 3.02
N ALA A 58 10.49 -22.90 4.15
CA ALA A 58 10.94 -23.96 5.04
C ALA A 58 10.57 -25.36 4.52
N SER A 59 9.54 -25.48 3.69
CA SER A 59 9.14 -26.74 3.05
C SER A 59 10.07 -27.19 1.91
N ASP A 60 10.80 -26.28 1.26
CA ASP A 60 11.73 -26.60 0.16
C ASP A 60 13.13 -27.08 0.63
N THR A 61 13.44 -26.97 1.93
CA THR A 61 14.74 -27.40 2.48
C THR A 61 14.69 -28.83 3.07
N SER A 62 13.55 -29.51 3.02
CA SER A 62 13.35 -30.83 3.60
C SER A 62 13.25 -31.98 2.58
N GLU A 63 13.52 -31.73 1.29
CA GLU A 63 13.72 -32.79 0.28
C GLU A 63 15.21 -33.03 -0.01
#